data_AF-A0A5C9BYZ7-F1
#
_entry.id   AF-A0A5C9BYZ7-F1
#
_cell.length_a   1.000
_cell.length_b   1.000
_cell.length_c   1.000
_cell.angle_alpha   90.00
_cell.angle_beta   90.00
_cell.angle_gamma   90.00
#
_symmetry.space_group_name_H-M   'P 1'
#
loop_
_entity.id
_entity.type
_entity.pdbx_description
1 polymer ?
#
loop_
_entity_poly.entity_id
_entity_poly.type
_entity_poly.pdbx_seq_one_letter_code
_entity_poly.pdbx_strand_id
1 'polypeptide(L)'
;MDVLIVKNIQGGFDSEMNLQKANVYPRGVVFYRTGPESDRLVTALATLYGQEKKQVLRMTAEETFTAIALHQGALDMEREPVKIKIFGRDAEPFDEDAYYESFFNLDLKNGLVFWNEKDQEYRGPLIRALAE
;
A
#
# COMPACT_ATOMS: atom_id res chain seq x y z
N MET A 1 9.61 -8.50 5.80
CA MET A 1 8.99 -7.87 4.63
C MET A 1 9.88 -6.72 4.21
N ASP A 2 10.21 -6.67 2.93
CA ASP A 2 10.88 -5.53 2.33
C ASP A 2 9.86 -4.72 1.55
N VAL A 3 10.07 -3.41 1.48
CA VAL A 3 9.19 -2.49 0.76
C VAL A 3 10.01 -1.65 -0.21
N LEU A 4 9.60 -1.64 -1.48
CA LEU A 4 10.12 -0.73 -2.49
C LEU A 4 9.08 0.34 -2.80
N ILE A 5 9.56 1.56 -3.05
CA ILE A 5 8.72 2.70 -3.43
C ILE A 5 9.40 3.42 -4.57
N VAL A 6 8.62 3.91 -5.55
CA VAL A 6 9.13 4.77 -6.61
C VAL A 6 9.82 5.99 -6.00
N LYS A 7 11.09 6.19 -6.40
CA LYS A 7 11.86 7.37 -6.00
C LYS A 7 11.27 8.63 -6.65
N ASN A 8 11.23 9.73 -5.89
CA ASN A 8 10.76 11.04 -6.35
C ASN A 8 9.29 11.05 -6.80
N ILE A 9 8.39 10.40 -6.05
CA ILE A 9 6.95 10.51 -6.28
C ILE A 9 6.54 11.99 -6.31
N GLN A 10 5.80 12.42 -7.34
CA GLN A 10 5.33 13.79 -7.47
C GLN A 10 3.90 13.92 -6.94
N GLY A 11 3.48 15.16 -6.63
CA GLY A 11 2.12 15.43 -6.17
C GLY A 11 1.07 14.91 -7.16
N GLY A 12 0.12 14.11 -6.66
CA GLY A 12 -0.91 13.49 -7.48
C GLY A 12 -1.98 14.45 -7.97
N PHE A 13 -2.07 15.67 -7.43
CA PHE A 13 -3.13 16.62 -7.74
C PHE A 13 -2.57 17.95 -8.26
N ASP A 14 -3.28 18.59 -9.19
CA ASP A 14 -2.98 19.96 -9.61
C ASP A 14 -3.59 21.00 -8.66
N SER A 15 -3.40 22.30 -8.94
CA SER A 15 -3.95 23.40 -8.14
C SER A 15 -5.48 23.44 -8.08
N GLU A 16 -6.15 22.79 -9.03
CA GLU A 16 -7.61 22.69 -9.12
C GLU A 16 -8.16 21.38 -8.54
N MET A 17 -7.30 20.57 -7.90
CA MET A 17 -7.61 19.26 -7.33
C MET A 17 -7.97 18.19 -8.37
N ASN A 18 -7.58 18.37 -9.63
CA ASN A 18 -7.69 17.30 -10.62
C ASN A 18 -6.53 16.31 -10.45
N LEU A 19 -6.83 15.02 -10.64
CA LEU A 19 -5.81 13.98 -10.64
C LEU A 19 -4.85 14.17 -11.82
N GLN A 20 -3.56 14.30 -11.52
CA GLN A 20 -2.49 14.31 -12.51
C GLN A 20 -2.18 12.87 -12.94
N LYS A 21 -2.74 12.44 -14.09
CA LYS A 21 -2.55 11.07 -14.61
C LYS A 21 -1.08 10.66 -14.78
N ALA A 22 -0.19 11.60 -15.05
CA ALA A 22 1.25 11.35 -15.16
C ALA A 22 1.90 10.97 -13.81
N ASN A 23 1.25 11.30 -12.69
CA ASN A 23 1.72 11.04 -11.33
C ASN A 23 0.90 9.93 -10.66
N VAL A 24 0.34 9.03 -11.46
CA VAL A 24 -0.22 7.75 -11.04
C VAL A 24 0.82 6.68 -11.34
N TYR A 25 1.25 5.94 -10.32
CA TYR A 25 2.37 5.01 -10.44
C TYR A 25 1.87 3.57 -10.24
N PRO A 26 1.59 2.77 -11.30
CA PRO A 26 0.98 1.45 -11.18
C PRO A 26 1.78 0.41 -10.37
N ARG A 27 3.10 0.60 -10.28
CA ARG A 27 4.00 -0.16 -9.39
C ARG A 27 4.70 0.78 -8.42
N GLY A 28 3.93 1.70 -7.85
CA GLY A 28 4.44 2.79 -7.03
C GLY A 28 4.93 2.33 -5.66
N VAL A 29 4.31 1.29 -5.10
CA VAL A 29 4.76 0.59 -3.90
C VAL A 29 4.72 -0.92 -4.15
N VAL A 30 5.72 -1.65 -3.67
CA VAL A 30 5.81 -3.11 -3.80
C VAL A 30 6.26 -3.70 -2.48
N PHE A 31 5.53 -4.70 -1.99
CA PHE A 31 5.89 -5.47 -0.80
C PHE A 31 6.46 -6.83 -1.21
N TYR A 32 7.59 -7.18 -0.61
CA TYR A 32 8.25 -8.47 -0.81
C TYR A 32 8.25 -9.30 0.46
N ARG A 33 7.92 -10.58 0.30
CA ARG A 33 8.14 -11.55 1.37
C ARG A 33 9.64 -11.79 1.57
N THR A 34 10.08 -11.68 2.82
CA THR A 34 11.49 -11.93 3.19
C THR A 34 11.67 -13.22 3.99
N GLY A 35 10.58 -13.93 4.32
CA GLY A 35 10.64 -15.17 5.11
C GLY A 35 9.56 -15.23 6.19
N PRO A 36 9.77 -16.03 7.26
CA PRO A 36 8.79 -16.27 8.32
C PRO A 36 8.32 -15.02 9.07
N GLU A 37 9.10 -13.95 9.11
CA GLU A 37 8.72 -12.66 9.72
C GLU A 37 7.57 -12.00 8.95
N SER A 38 7.61 -12.08 7.61
CA SER A 38 6.52 -11.62 6.74
C SER A 38 5.24 -12.44 6.98
N ASP A 39 5.37 -13.75 7.07
CA ASP A 39 4.25 -14.68 7.33
C ASP A 39 3.59 -14.38 8.69
N ARG A 40 4.43 -14.12 9.71
CA ARG A 40 3.98 -13.72 11.05
C ARG A 40 3.23 -12.39 11.04
N LEU A 41 3.70 -11.39 10.27
CA LEU A 41 3.02 -10.10 10.14
C LEU A 41 1.62 -10.28 9.52
N VAL A 42 1.52 -10.97 8.38
CA VAL A 42 0.23 -11.20 7.70
C VAL A 42 -0.72 -12.00 8.58
N THR A 43 -0.22 -13.01 9.29
CA THR A 43 -1.02 -13.78 10.26
C THR A 43 -1.53 -12.89 11.40
N ALA A 44 -0.69 -12.02 11.96
CA ALA A 44 -1.09 -11.11 13.02
C ALA A 44 -2.16 -10.11 12.57
N LEU A 45 -2.03 -9.57 11.34
CA LEU A 45 -3.04 -8.69 10.75
C LEU A 45 -4.37 -9.45 10.54
N ALA A 46 -4.31 -10.67 10.02
CA ALA A 46 -5.51 -11.49 9.82
C ALA A 46 -6.24 -11.76 11.14
N THR A 47 -5.52 -12.10 12.21
CA THR A 47 -6.09 -12.26 13.55
C THR A 47 -6.70 -10.95 14.07
N LEU A 48 -5.96 -9.84 13.98
CA LEU A 48 -6.44 -8.52 14.42
C LEU A 48 -7.74 -8.10 13.70
N TYR A 49 -7.86 -8.46 12.43
CA TYR A 49 -9.04 -8.16 11.60
C TYR A 49 -10.15 -9.21 11.69
N GLY A 50 -10.03 -10.22 12.56
CA GLY A 50 -11.03 -11.30 12.69
C GLY A 50 -11.12 -12.22 11.47
N GLN A 51 -10.09 -12.23 10.63
CA GLN A 51 -9.94 -13.11 9.45
C GLN A 51 -9.15 -14.39 9.79
N GLU A 52 -9.31 -14.87 11.02
CA GLU A 52 -8.52 -15.96 11.58
C GLU A 52 -8.59 -17.23 10.73
N LYS A 53 -7.43 -17.83 10.49
CA LYS A 53 -7.33 -19.16 9.89
C LYS A 53 -6.70 -20.13 10.89
N LYS A 54 -7.05 -21.41 10.74
CA LYS A 54 -6.53 -22.49 11.60
C LYS A 54 -5.01 -22.68 11.47
N GLN A 55 -4.37 -22.07 10.49
CA GLN A 55 -2.96 -22.20 10.15
C GLN A 55 -2.32 -20.83 9.98
N VAL A 56 -1.01 -20.75 10.21
CA VAL A 56 -0.20 -19.57 9.92
C VAL A 56 -0.32 -19.26 8.43
N LEU A 57 -0.66 -18.01 8.11
CA LEU A 57 -0.74 -17.54 6.73
C LEU A 57 0.68 -17.32 6.20
N ARG A 58 0.92 -17.76 4.98
CA ARG A 58 2.15 -17.47 4.27
C ARG A 58 1.94 -16.20 3.43
N MET A 59 2.85 -15.24 3.52
CA MET A 59 2.76 -14.05 2.68
C MET A 59 3.04 -14.42 1.21
N THR A 60 2.34 -13.80 0.26
CA THR A 60 2.69 -13.89 -1.16
C THR A 60 4.13 -13.41 -1.40
N ALA A 61 4.79 -13.93 -2.44
CA ALA A 61 6.15 -13.52 -2.78
C ALA A 61 6.27 -12.00 -3.06
N GLU A 62 5.27 -11.45 -3.74
CA GLU A 62 5.18 -10.04 -4.13
C GLU A 62 3.72 -9.60 -4.09
N GLU A 63 3.46 -8.42 -3.52
CA GLU A 63 2.20 -7.69 -3.71
C GLU A 63 2.52 -6.26 -4.18
N THR A 64 1.83 -5.82 -5.23
CA THR A 64 2.09 -4.56 -5.92
C THR A 64 0.91 -3.61 -5.79
N PHE A 65 1.22 -2.33 -5.65
CA PHE A 65 0.23 -1.28 -5.52
C PHE A 65 0.44 -0.17 -6.53
N THR A 66 -0.66 0.30 -7.11
CA THR A 66 -0.69 1.64 -7.70
C THR A 66 -0.58 2.66 -6.57
N ALA A 67 0.23 3.69 -6.75
CA ALA A 67 0.43 4.74 -5.74
C ALA A 67 0.12 6.14 -6.31
N ILE A 68 -0.52 6.97 -5.48
CA ILE A 68 -0.76 8.38 -5.75
C ILE A 68 -0.38 9.18 -4.49
N ALA A 69 0.51 10.16 -4.63
CA ALA A 69 0.81 11.08 -3.54
C ALA A 69 -0.34 12.08 -3.34
N LEU A 70 -0.83 12.19 -2.10
CA LEU A 70 -1.92 13.09 -1.73
C LEU A 70 -1.39 14.52 -1.50
N HIS A 71 -0.76 15.08 -2.53
CA HIS A 71 -0.11 16.39 -2.49
C HIS A 71 -0.29 17.13 -3.82
N GLN A 72 -0.16 18.46 -3.78
CA GLN A 72 -0.10 19.32 -4.96
C GLN A 72 1.34 19.75 -5.25
N GLY A 73 1.72 19.82 -6.53
CA GLY A 73 3.05 20.31 -6.92
C GLY A 73 4.21 19.36 -6.59
N ALA A 74 5.41 19.93 -6.49
CA ALA A 74 6.63 19.18 -6.23
C ALA A 74 6.71 18.68 -4.77
N LEU A 75 7.37 17.54 -4.57
CA LEU A 75 7.57 16.90 -3.28
C LEU A 75 9.06 16.62 -3.05
N ASP A 76 9.51 16.78 -1.81
CA ASP A 76 10.83 16.38 -1.35
C ASP A 76 10.72 15.32 -0.24
N MET A 77 10.63 14.05 -0.65
CA MET A 77 10.42 12.90 0.22
C MET A 77 11.46 12.76 1.36
N GLU A 78 12.66 13.32 1.18
CA GLU A 78 13.73 13.24 2.19
C GLU A 78 13.57 14.30 3.29
N ARG A 79 12.81 15.37 3.03
CA ARG A 79 12.71 16.53 3.91
C ARG A 79 11.35 16.67 4.57
N GLU A 80 10.29 16.19 3.91
CA GLU A 80 8.91 16.33 4.39
C GLU A 80 8.16 14.99 4.45
N PRO A 81 7.19 14.86 5.36
CA PRO A 81 6.31 13.70 5.37
C PRO A 81 5.44 13.65 4.10
N VAL A 82 5.33 12.47 3.50
CA VAL A 82 4.54 12.27 2.28
C VAL A 82 3.38 11.33 2.57
N LYS A 83 2.16 11.80 2.30
CA LYS A 83 0.95 10.97 2.35
C LYS A 83 0.72 10.33 1.00
N ILE A 84 0.58 9.00 0.98
CA ILE A 84 0.39 8.24 -0.25
C ILE A 84 -0.86 7.38 -0.09
N LYS A 85 -1.75 7.43 -1.07
CA LYS A 85 -2.83 6.44 -1.21
C LYS A 85 -2.36 5.34 -2.14
N ILE A 86 -2.46 4.10 -1.68
CA ILE A 86 -2.11 2.91 -2.43
C ILE A 86 -3.35 2.08 -2.74
N PHE A 87 -3.37 1.49 -3.92
CA PHE A 87 -4.49 0.74 -4.48
C PHE A 87 -4.00 -0.65 -4.86
N GLY A 88 -4.65 -1.68 -4.34
CA GLY A 88 -4.36 -3.08 -4.64
C GLY A 88 -5.47 -3.69 -5.48
N ARG A 89 -5.08 -4.60 -6.39
CA ARG A 89 -6.01 -5.28 -7.33
C ARG A 89 -6.86 -4.30 -8.16
N ASP A 90 -6.28 -3.17 -8.57
CA ASP A 90 -6.92 -2.12 -9.37
C ASP A 90 -6.67 -2.25 -10.88
N ALA A 91 -6.14 -3.40 -11.32
CA ALA A 91 -5.89 -3.71 -12.72
C ALA A 91 -7.16 -4.17 -13.46
N GLU A 92 -7.12 -4.10 -14.80
CA GLU A 92 -8.20 -4.59 -15.66
C GLU A 92 -8.01 -6.08 -16.05
N PRO A 93 -9.08 -6.90 -16.08
CA PRO A 93 -10.46 -6.56 -15.74
C PRO A 93 -10.64 -6.31 -14.23
N PHE A 94 -11.34 -5.22 -13.88
CA PHE A 94 -11.56 -4.84 -12.50
C PHE A 94 -12.42 -5.84 -11.72
N ASP A 95 -11.94 -6.27 -10.56
CA ASP A 95 -12.66 -7.12 -9.60
C ASP A 95 -12.87 -6.35 -8.29
N GLU A 96 -14.10 -5.89 -8.08
CA GLU A 96 -14.48 -5.09 -6.91
C GLU A 96 -14.32 -5.86 -5.59
N ASP A 97 -14.51 -7.19 -5.59
CA ASP A 97 -14.38 -8.04 -4.40
C ASP A 97 -12.91 -8.28 -3.99
N ALA A 98 -11.99 -8.12 -4.95
CA ALA A 98 -10.55 -8.21 -4.73
C ALA A 98 -9.90 -6.85 -4.44
N TYR A 99 -10.54 -5.76 -4.81
CA TYR A 99 -10.03 -4.40 -4.68
C TYR A 99 -9.86 -3.96 -3.22
N TYR A 100 -8.79 -3.20 -2.95
CA TYR A 100 -8.59 -2.58 -1.66
C TYR A 100 -7.70 -1.33 -1.70
N GLU A 101 -7.88 -0.47 -0.70
CA GLU A 101 -7.13 0.77 -0.56
C GLU A 101 -6.46 0.87 0.82
N SER A 102 -5.30 1.52 0.87
CA SER A 102 -4.62 1.86 2.12
C SER A 102 -3.89 3.20 2.01
N PHE A 103 -3.53 3.76 3.15
CA PHE A 103 -2.57 4.86 3.23
C PHE A 103 -1.18 4.32 3.57
N PHE A 104 -0.18 4.75 2.82
CA PHE A 104 1.22 4.38 3.01
C PHE A 104 2.08 5.63 3.17
N ASN A 105 2.10 6.19 4.38
CA ASN A 105 2.74 7.48 4.63
C ASN A 105 4.22 7.29 4.97
N LEU A 106 5.05 8.22 4.50
CA LEU A 106 6.48 8.22 4.71
C LEU A 106 6.89 9.43 5.52
N ASP A 107 7.74 9.22 6.52
CA ASP A 107 8.51 10.27 7.19
C ASP A 107 9.96 9.80 7.24
N LEU A 108 10.62 9.91 6.08
CA LEU A 108 11.98 9.38 5.89
C LEU A 108 13.00 10.11 6.77
N LYS A 109 12.78 11.41 7.00
CA LYS A 109 13.59 12.23 7.90
C LYS A 109 13.67 11.63 9.30
N ASN A 110 12.57 11.09 9.80
CA ASN A 110 12.51 10.44 11.11
C ASN A 110 12.61 8.90 11.05
N GLY A 111 12.78 8.32 9.87
CA GLY A 111 12.88 6.87 9.68
C GLY A 111 11.57 6.12 9.95
N LEU A 112 10.42 6.76 9.71
CA LEU A 112 9.10 6.19 9.98
C LEU A 112 8.33 5.92 8.69
N VAL A 113 7.57 4.82 8.72
CA VAL A 113 6.62 4.44 7.68
C VAL A 113 5.33 4.01 8.37
N PHE A 114 4.20 4.48 7.84
CA PHE A 114 2.88 4.19 8.39
C PHE A 114 2.04 3.51 7.32
N TRP A 115 1.59 2.30 7.59
CA TRP A 115 0.66 1.58 6.74
C TRP A 115 -0.67 1.42 7.48
N ASN A 116 -1.72 2.01 6.93
CA ASN A 116 -3.05 2.02 7.55
C ASN A 116 -4.09 1.62 6.51
N GLU A 117 -5.03 0.74 6.88
CA GLU A 117 -6.21 0.55 6.06
C GLU A 117 -6.99 1.86 5.89
N LYS A 118 -7.65 2.06 4.74
CA LYS A 118 -8.52 3.22 4.55
C LYS A 118 -9.89 3.02 5.21
N ASP A 119 -10.50 1.87 4.96
CA ASP A 119 -11.82 1.48 5.45
C ASP A 119 -11.80 0.02 5.93
N GLN A 120 -12.67 -0.32 6.89
CA GLN A 120 -12.66 -1.68 7.48
C GLN A 120 -13.06 -2.77 6.47
N GLU A 121 -13.88 -2.44 5.48
CA GLU A 121 -14.31 -3.38 4.43
C GLU A 121 -13.13 -3.89 3.60
N TYR A 122 -12.06 -3.10 3.46
CA TYR A 122 -10.85 -3.48 2.73
C TYR A 122 -9.95 -4.48 3.45
N ARG A 123 -10.19 -4.75 4.74
CA ARG A 123 -9.37 -5.71 5.51
C ARG A 123 -9.41 -7.11 4.92
N GLY A 124 -10.58 -7.59 4.51
CA GLY A 124 -10.75 -8.92 3.91
C GLY A 124 -9.96 -9.07 2.60
N PRO A 125 -10.22 -8.22 1.58
CA PRO A 125 -9.46 -8.25 0.33
C PRO A 125 -7.95 -8.03 0.53
N LEU A 126 -7.53 -7.14 1.43
CA LEU A 126 -6.12 -6.93 1.79
C LEU A 126 -5.45 -8.21 2.30
N ILE A 127 -6.09 -8.92 3.25
CA ILE A 127 -5.53 -10.18 3.77
C ILE A 127 -5.49 -11.26 2.69
N ARG A 128 -6.53 -11.35 1.84
CA ARG A 128 -6.54 -12.29 0.70
C ARG A 128 -5.43 -11.99 -0.31
N ALA A 129 -5.14 -10.73 -0.55
CA ALA A 129 -4.11 -10.33 -1.50
C ALA A 129 -2.70 -10.59 -0.97
N LEU A 130 -2.49 -10.42 0.34
CA LEU A 130 -1.19 -10.61 0.98
C LEU A 130 -0.87 -12.07 1.33
N ALA A 131 -1.87 -12.95 1.43
CA ALA A 131 -1.69 -14.33 1.88
C ALA A 131 -1.91 -15.35 0.76
N GLU A 132 -1.03 -16.35 0.70
CA GLU A 132 -1.14 -17.58 -0.11
C GLU A 132 -1.53 -18.80 0.73
#